data_AF-A0A367HXP0-F1
#
_entry.id   AF-A0A367HXP0-F1
#
_cell.length_a   1.000
_cell.length_b   1.000
_cell.length_c   1.000
_cell.angle_alpha   90.00
_cell.angle_beta   90.00
_cell.angle_gamma   90.00
#
_symmetry.space_group_name_H-M   'P 1'
#
loop_
_entity.id
_entity.type
_entity.pdbx_description
1 polymer ?
#
loop_
_entity_poly.entity_id
_entity_poly.type
_entity_poly.pdbx_seq_one_letter_code
_entity_poly.pdbx_strand_id
1 'polypeptide(L)' 'MTALRGHANELDADRLGGFHVRWYAHNAGHLAGPFLSMEELADYMACHGLPGPDEFLAPIEQEGW' A
#
# COMPACT_ATOMS: atom_id res chain seq x y z
N MET A 1 18.78 -12.02 4.39
CA MET A 1 17.49 -11.32 4.59
C MET A 1 17.82 -9.88 4.92
N THR A 2 17.58 -8.96 3.99
CA THR A 2 17.99 -7.56 4.13
C THR A 2 16.90 -6.83 4.90
N ALA A 3 17.19 -6.47 6.15
CA ALA A 3 16.28 -5.71 7.00
C ALA A 3 16.07 -4.31 6.42
N LEU A 4 14.81 -3.90 6.22
CA LEU A 4 14.49 -2.50 5.97
C LEU A 4 14.91 -1.70 7.19
N ARG A 5 15.85 -0.76 6.99
CA ARG A 5 16.28 0.19 8.03
C ARG A 5 15.16 1.21 8.25
N GLY A 6 14.47 1.10 9.37
CA GLY A 6 13.54 2.12 9.85
C GLY A 6 12.62 1.57 10.92
N HIS A 7 12.79 2.04 12.15
CA HIS A 7 12.02 1.74 13.36
C HIS A 7 12.20 0.36 14.02
N ALA A 8 12.74 0.41 15.23
CA ALA A 8 12.83 -0.68 16.21
C ALA A 8 11.50 -0.94 16.94
N ASN A 9 10.37 -0.56 16.35
CA ASN A 9 9.05 -0.98 16.82
C ASN A 9 8.59 -2.04 15.82
N GLU A 10 8.41 -3.27 16.30
CA GLU A 10 7.60 -4.25 15.58
C GLU A 10 6.27 -3.57 15.26
N LEU A 11 6.11 -3.13 14.01
CA LEU A 11 4.82 -2.72 13.48
C LEU A 11 3.99 -3.99 13.47
N ASP A 12 3.25 -4.19 14.55
CA ASP A 12 2.22 -5.21 14.65
C ASP A 12 1.37 -5.05 13.38
N ALA A 13 1.30 -6.08 12.55
CA ALA A 13 0.63 -6.00 11.26
C ALA A 13 -0.84 -5.55 11.42
N ASP A 14 -1.41 -5.81 12.61
CA ASP A 14 -2.73 -5.39 13.06
C ASP A 14 -2.90 -3.87 13.27
N ARG A 15 -1.81 -3.08 13.27
CA ARG A 15 -1.81 -1.61 13.42
C ARG A 15 -1.67 -0.83 12.11
N LEU A 16 -1.45 -1.51 10.99
CA LEU A 16 -1.38 -0.88 9.68
C LEU A 16 -2.80 -0.66 9.16
N GLY A 17 -3.21 0.60 9.01
CA GLY A 17 -4.46 1.01 8.37
C GLY A 17 -4.49 0.80 6.86
N GLY A 18 -3.64 -0.08 6.33
CA GLY A 18 -3.42 -0.32 4.91
C GLY A 18 -2.26 0.48 4.33
N PHE A 19 -2.13 0.43 3.01
CA PHE A 19 -1.08 1.13 2.26
C PHE A 19 -1.66 1.75 0.98
N HIS A 20 -1.04 2.82 0.50
CA HIS A 20 -1.39 3.39 -0.80
C HIS A 20 -0.40 2.95 -1.87
N VAL A 21 -0.82 3.03 -3.11
CA VAL A 21 0.03 2.84 -4.28
C VAL A 21 -0.19 3.94 -5.31
N ARG A 22 0.72 4.03 -6.29
CA ARG A 22 0.60 4.91 -7.45
C ARG A 22 0.94 4.17 -8.73
N TRP A 23 0.29 4.61 -9.80
CA TRP A 23 0.65 4.32 -11.18
C TRP A 23 0.74 5.65 -11.91
N TYR A 24 1.86 6.03 -12.51
CA TYR A 24 1.96 7.33 -13.17
C TYR A 24 1.17 7.38 -14.49
N ALA A 25 1.07 6.23 -15.17
CA ALA A 25 0.29 6.09 -16.39
C ALA A 25 -1.23 5.98 -16.16
N HIS A 26 -1.66 5.75 -14.92
CA HIS A 26 -3.08 5.58 -14.56
C HIS A 26 -3.50 6.60 -13.50
N ASN A 27 -4.73 7.11 -13.55
CA ASN A 27 -5.22 8.11 -12.60
C ASN A 27 -4.27 9.33 -12.43
N ALA A 28 -3.49 9.66 -13.47
CA ALA A 28 -2.48 10.72 -13.47
C ALA A 28 -1.46 10.66 -12.29
N GLY A 29 -1.16 9.47 -11.77
CA GLY A 29 -0.26 9.33 -10.62
C GLY A 29 -0.88 9.71 -9.27
N HIS A 30 -2.20 9.93 -9.21
CA HIS A 30 -2.89 10.11 -7.93
C HIS A 30 -2.83 8.83 -7.09
N LEU A 31 -2.98 9.02 -5.78
CA LEU A 31 -3.00 7.94 -4.80
C LEU A 31 -4.21 7.02 -5.04
N ALA A 32 -3.97 5.72 -4.97
CA ALA A 32 -5.00 4.69 -4.87
C ALA A 32 -4.84 3.94 -3.55
N GLY A 33 -5.96 3.57 -2.92
CA GLY A 33 -6.02 2.94 -1.60
C GLY A 33 -6.69 3.82 -0.54
N PRO A 34 -6.53 3.50 0.77
CA PRO A 34 -5.69 2.42 1.28
C PRO A 34 -6.17 1.02 0.91
N PHE A 35 -5.22 0.14 0.62
CA PHE A 35 -5.42 -1.30 0.52
C PHE A 35 -5.00 -1.96 1.82
N LEU A 36 -5.85 -2.81 2.38
CA LEU A 36 -5.60 -3.53 3.63
C LEU A 36 -4.80 -4.83 3.39
N SER A 37 -4.80 -5.34 2.16
CA SER A 37 -4.06 -6.54 1.79
C SER A 37 -3.57 -6.48 0.34
N MET A 38 -2.63 -7.37 0.00
CA MET A 38 -2.18 -7.55 -1.37
C MET A 38 -3.25 -8.15 -2.29
N GLU A 39 -4.22 -8.89 -1.73
CA GLU A 39 -5.35 -9.45 -2.47
C GLU A 39 -6.30 -8.35 -2.93
N GLU A 40 -6.62 -7.40 -2.06
CA GLU A 40 -7.45 -6.24 -2.39
C GLU A 40 -6.80 -5.39 -3.50
N LEU A 41 -5.48 -5.19 -3.43
CA LEU A 41 -4.72 -4.55 -4.51
C LEU A 41 -4.80 -5.34 -5.83
N ALA A 42 -4.65 -6.67 -5.76
CA ALA A 42 -4.70 -7.52 -6.96
C ALA A 42 -6.09 -7.47 -7.63
N ASP A 43 -7.16 -7.47 -6.85
CA ASP A 43 -8.53 -7.32 -7.34
C ASP A 43 -8.74 -5.95 -7.99
N TYR A 44 -8.25 -4.87 -7.36
CA TYR A 44 -8.29 -3.54 -7.94
C TYR A 44 -7.54 -3.47 -9.28
N MET A 45 -6.34 -4.04 -9.34
CA MET A 45 -5.55 -4.11 -10.57
C MET A 45 -6.29 -4.89 -11.67
N ALA A 46 -6.89 -6.04 -11.34
CA ALA A 46 -7.64 -6.85 -12.29
C ALA A 46 -8.89 -6.12 -12.81
N CYS A 47 -9.62 -5.43 -11.93
CA CYS A 47 -10.81 -4.67 -12.28
C CYS A 47 -10.51 -3.50 -13.24
N HIS A 48 -9.36 -2.85 -13.04
CA HIS A 48 -8.94 -1.68 -13.82
C HIS A 48 -7.98 -2.02 -14.98
N GLY A 49 -7.64 -3.31 -15.18
CA GLY A 49 -6.70 -3.75 -16.22
C GLY A 49 -5.29 -3.17 -16.04
N LEU A 50 -4.87 -2.97 -14.79
CA LEU A 50 -3.61 -2.31 -14.46
C LEU A 50 -2.45 -3.31 -14.35
N PRO A 51 -1.24 -2.91 -14.79
CA PRO A 51 -0.02 -3.64 -14.43
C PRO A 51 0.30 -3.43 -12.94
N GLY A 52 1.41 -3.99 -12.46
CA GLY A 52 1.89 -3.70 -11.09
C GLY A 52 2.08 -2.20 -10.84
N PRO A 53 1.90 -1.72 -9.59
CA PRO A 53 2.12 -0.32 -9.23
C PRO A 53 3.56 0.12 -9.45
N ASP A 54 3.73 1.39 -9.82
CA ASP A 54 5.04 2.01 -9.96
C ASP A 54 5.66 2.29 -8.58
N GLU A 55 4.82 2.62 -7.59
CA GLU A 55 5.27 2.91 -6.21
C GLU A 55 4.31 2.32 -5.16
N PHE A 56 4.90 1.72 -4.12
CA PHE A 56 4.25 1.41 -2.85
C PHE A 56 4.57 2.51 -1.85
N LEU A 57 3.54 3.05 -1.21
CA LEU A 57 3.69 4.11 -0.23
C LEU A 57 3.57 3.56 1.19
N ALA A 58 4.23 4.24 2.13
CA ALA A 58 4.28 3.84 3.52
C ALA A 58 2.87 3.56 4.07
N PRO A 59 2.73 2.54 4.94
CA PRO A 59 1.43 2.16 5.44
C PRO A 59 0.86 3.27 6.34
N ILE A 60 -0.46 3.42 6.33
CA ILE A 60 -1.18 4.37 7.17
C ILE A 60 -1.11 3.85 8.60
N GLU A 61 -0.69 4.67 9.56
CA GLU A 61 -0.85 4.35 10.97
C GLU A 61 -2.36 4.40 11.30
N GLN A 62 -2.93 3.32 11.86
CA GLN A 62 -4.27 3.44 12.45
C GLN A 62 -4.18 4.39 13.64
N GLU A 63 -4.65 5.63 13.45
CA GLU A 63 -4.91 6.56 14.55
C GLU A 63 -6.04 5.96 15.41
N GLY A 64 -5.66 5.26 16.49
CA GLY A 64 -6.59 4.76 17.49
C GLY A 64 -7.27 5.93 18.20
N TRP A 65 -8.60 5.98 18.11
CA TRP A 65 -9.45 6.86 18.92
C TRP A 65 -9.68 6.26 20.31
#